data_AF-A0A524PAU8-F1
#
_entry.id   AF-A0A524PAU8-F1
#
_cell.length_a   1.000
_cell.length_b   1.000
_cell.length_c   1.000
_cell.angle_alpha   90.00
_cell.angle_beta   90.00
_cell.angle_gamma   90.00
#
_symmetry.space_group_name_H-M   'P 1'
#
loop_
_entity.id
_entity.type
_entity.pdbx_description
1 polymer ?
#
loop_
_entity_poly.entity_id
_entity_poly.type
_entity_poly.pdbx_seq_one_letter_code
_entity_poly.pdbx_strand_id
1 'polypeptide(L)'
;MLSRTHLSMLLFIAACGSAQIGPTTVERKSPRPATDSSAQLSEDTVRFSTAVIQALGDDANTRPASNSYSHQKLLGPRKRLGEPQVQLESTDAHSLLASTDCSGWLSFVLNTISPLHQAVLQAQRGRDEHNHVYSEDFALRESRRPWSRAFVVTQYLRSGDAPATGFEAVSSFEDLRSGDIGAYAMGRYAKPSDESRPRPRDTGHVFIVGGSPTVVDPATKDYDGRGTLRKDAAKVIAVPVVDSSATLHFDPDSRKNADGRYGLPKVRPHSRAKPGGVGTGTIWFALSKEGRVLQRRVGPQQKYRSVLARAARLSGNIALEEGILDDGGALLVRVFDNSPAEFAGMTYGDAPIHLTGEGGLRVGSGRLVLNGNNDFSGGVTVQSADLIVSSPT
;
A
#
# COMPACT_ATOMS: atom_id res chain seq x y z
N MET A 1 15.11 -46.69 -57.19
CA MET A 1 13.94 -47.58 -57.04
C MET A 1 13.42 -47.42 -55.61
N LEU A 2 12.09 -47.38 -55.49
CA LEU A 2 11.29 -46.82 -54.39
C LEU A 2 11.52 -47.42 -53.00
N SER A 3 11.44 -46.57 -51.96
CA SER A 3 10.36 -46.64 -50.96
C SER A 3 10.36 -45.38 -50.07
N ARG A 4 9.25 -44.62 -50.14
CA ARG A 4 8.92 -43.48 -49.26
C ARG A 4 7.80 -43.95 -48.33
N THR A 5 8.00 -43.86 -47.02
CA THR A 5 6.93 -43.98 -46.01
C THR A 5 6.54 -42.58 -45.54
N HIS A 6 5.33 -42.18 -45.90
CA HIS A 6 4.61 -41.04 -45.34
C HIS A 6 3.95 -41.43 -44.02
N LEU A 7 4.18 -40.65 -42.96
CA LEU A 7 3.37 -40.68 -41.74
C LEU A 7 2.35 -39.53 -41.85
N SER A 8 1.08 -39.89 -41.96
CA SER A 8 -0.04 -38.96 -42.08
C SER A 8 -0.53 -38.53 -40.70
N MET A 9 -0.69 -37.22 -40.56
CA MET A 9 -1.24 -36.48 -39.44
C MET A 9 -2.76 -36.74 -39.34
N LEU A 10 -3.25 -37.24 -38.21
CA LEU A 10 -4.69 -37.38 -37.96
C LEU A 10 -5.23 -36.06 -37.39
N LEU A 11 -6.07 -35.40 -38.18
CA LEU A 11 -6.88 -34.24 -37.82
C LEU A 11 -8.32 -34.75 -37.59
N PHE A 12 -8.84 -34.66 -36.36
CA PHE A 12 -10.25 -34.92 -36.10
C PHE A 12 -11.03 -33.60 -36.15
N ILE A 13 -11.79 -33.43 -37.23
CA ILE A 13 -12.94 -32.53 -37.32
C ILE A 13 -14.18 -33.42 -37.41
N ALA A 14 -15.12 -33.25 -36.47
CA ALA A 14 -16.48 -33.74 -36.65
C ALA A 14 -17.46 -32.70 -36.09
N ALA A 15 -18.38 -32.30 -36.95
CA ALA A 15 -19.39 -31.28 -36.75
C ALA A 15 -20.77 -31.91 -36.43
N CYS A 16 -21.61 -31.08 -35.80
CA CYS A 16 -23.08 -31.04 -35.83
C CYS A 16 -23.89 -32.28 -35.42
N GLY A 17 -24.56 -32.17 -34.27
CA GLY A 17 -25.83 -32.83 -33.98
C GLY A 17 -26.82 -31.78 -33.45
N SER A 18 -27.92 -31.59 -34.17
CA SER A 18 -29.03 -30.69 -33.84
C SER A 18 -30.19 -31.45 -33.18
N ALA A 19 -31.02 -30.67 -32.48
CA ALA A 19 -32.39 -30.92 -32.00
C ALA A 19 -32.57 -31.59 -30.61
N GLN A 20 -32.96 -30.78 -29.62
CA GLN A 20 -34.35 -30.67 -29.15
C GLN A 20 -34.49 -29.50 -28.14
N ILE A 21 -35.34 -28.53 -28.47
CA ILE A 21 -35.73 -27.42 -27.59
C ILE A 21 -37.07 -27.82 -26.96
N GLY A 22 -37.07 -28.08 -25.66
CA GLY A 22 -38.25 -28.04 -24.80
C GLY A 22 -38.18 -26.81 -23.90
N PRO A 23 -39.29 -26.14 -23.58
CA PRO A 23 -39.26 -24.93 -22.77
C PRO A 23 -39.14 -25.31 -21.30
N THR A 24 -37.92 -25.40 -20.78
CA THR A 24 -37.68 -25.28 -19.35
C THR A 24 -37.68 -23.79 -19.02
N THR A 25 -38.74 -23.34 -18.36
CA THR A 25 -38.78 -22.07 -17.63
C THR A 25 -37.72 -22.11 -16.54
N VAL A 26 -36.49 -21.76 -16.91
CA VAL A 26 -35.46 -21.37 -15.96
C VAL A 26 -35.90 -20.01 -15.43
N GLU A 27 -36.35 -19.96 -14.18
CA GLU A 27 -36.36 -18.71 -13.42
C GLU A 27 -34.97 -18.10 -13.55
N ARG A 28 -34.84 -17.08 -14.40
CA ARG A 28 -33.72 -16.16 -14.37
C ARG A 28 -33.78 -15.48 -13.01
N LYS A 29 -33.13 -16.09 -12.01
CA LYS A 29 -32.57 -15.34 -10.90
C LYS A 29 -31.68 -14.29 -11.57
N SER A 30 -32.11 -13.03 -11.57
CA SER A 30 -31.25 -11.92 -11.95
C SER A 30 -29.92 -12.13 -11.21
N PRO A 31 -28.77 -12.13 -11.92
CA PRO A 31 -27.50 -12.17 -11.22
C PRO A 31 -27.54 -11.03 -10.21
N ARG A 32 -27.33 -11.37 -8.93
CA ARG A 32 -27.04 -10.34 -7.93
C ARG A 32 -25.95 -9.46 -8.55
N PRO A 33 -26.12 -8.13 -8.56
CA PRO A 33 -25.04 -7.26 -9.03
C PRO A 33 -23.79 -7.68 -8.28
N ALA A 34 -22.71 -7.96 -9.02
CA ALA A 34 -21.42 -8.27 -8.43
C ALA A 34 -21.17 -7.20 -7.36
N THR A 35 -21.07 -7.63 -6.10
CA THR A 35 -20.75 -6.74 -5.00
C THR A 35 -19.46 -6.02 -5.36
N ASP A 36 -19.52 -4.70 -5.48
CA ASP A 36 -18.36 -3.85 -5.74
C ASP A 36 -17.35 -4.05 -4.60
N SER A 37 -16.33 -4.87 -4.86
CA SER A 37 -15.30 -5.19 -3.87
C SER A 37 -14.47 -3.98 -3.48
N SER A 38 -14.51 -2.89 -4.25
CA SER A 38 -13.85 -1.63 -3.93
C SER A 38 -14.38 -1.04 -2.62
N ALA A 39 -15.70 -1.15 -2.38
CA ALA A 39 -16.31 -0.71 -1.14
C ALA A 39 -15.88 -1.58 0.05
N GLN A 40 -15.89 -2.90 -0.13
CA GLN A 40 -15.45 -3.86 0.90
C GLN A 40 -13.96 -3.68 1.23
N LEU A 41 -13.09 -3.58 0.23
CA LEU A 41 -11.65 -3.33 0.41
C LEU A 41 -11.40 -2.04 1.21
N SER A 42 -12.15 -0.98 0.91
CA SER A 42 -12.04 0.30 1.61
C SER A 42 -12.47 0.18 3.08
N GLU A 43 -13.59 -0.50 3.33
CA GLU A 43 -14.09 -0.76 4.69
C GLU A 43 -13.11 -1.62 5.49
N ASP A 44 -12.68 -2.75 4.94
CA ASP A 44 -11.76 -3.69 5.57
C ASP A 44 -10.41 -3.02 5.90
N THR A 45 -9.86 -2.22 4.97
CA THR A 45 -8.61 -1.48 5.16
C THR A 45 -8.67 -0.58 6.38
N VAL A 46 -9.74 0.21 6.54
CA VAL A 46 -9.90 1.11 7.69
C VAL A 46 -10.22 0.35 8.96
N ARG A 47 -11.10 -0.66 8.88
CA ARG A 47 -11.53 -1.46 10.02
C ARG A 47 -10.39 -2.24 10.63
N PHE A 48 -9.60 -2.95 9.82
CA PHE A 48 -8.40 -3.65 10.25
C PHE A 48 -7.40 -2.70 10.89
N SER A 49 -7.04 -1.62 10.18
CA SER A 49 -6.03 -0.68 10.66
C SER A 49 -6.45 -0.06 12.00
N THR A 50 -7.72 0.33 12.14
CA THR A 50 -8.25 0.92 13.37
C THR A 50 -8.26 -0.10 14.51
N ALA A 51 -8.71 -1.32 14.26
CA ALA A 51 -8.74 -2.38 15.27
C ALA A 51 -7.33 -2.73 15.77
N VAL A 52 -6.34 -2.83 14.87
CA VAL A 52 -4.95 -3.07 15.25
C VAL A 52 -4.41 -1.91 16.09
N ILE A 53 -4.69 -0.65 15.70
CA ILE A 53 -4.25 0.52 16.47
C ILE A 53 -4.89 0.56 17.86
N GLN A 54 -6.17 0.25 17.97
CA GLN A 54 -6.87 0.18 19.25
C GLN A 54 -6.26 -0.91 20.14
N ALA A 55 -6.05 -2.11 19.60
CA ALA A 55 -5.40 -3.19 20.33
C ALA A 55 -3.97 -2.83 20.80
N LEU A 56 -3.20 -2.11 19.97
CA LEU A 56 -1.88 -1.59 20.35
C LEU A 56 -1.94 -0.43 21.37
N GLY A 57 -3.11 0.21 21.56
CA GLY A 57 -3.34 1.35 22.43
C GLY A 57 -4.06 1.05 23.75
N ASP A 58 -4.84 -0.04 23.82
CA ASP A 58 -5.71 -0.39 24.96
C ASP A 58 -4.97 -0.89 26.22
N ASP A 59 -3.65 -1.07 26.17
CA ASP A 59 -2.80 -1.38 27.33
C ASP A 59 -2.60 -0.18 28.31
N ALA A 60 -3.49 0.80 28.27
CA ALA A 60 -3.42 2.05 29.04
C ALA A 60 -3.45 1.90 30.58
N ASN A 61 -3.63 0.69 31.13
CA ASN A 61 -3.58 0.47 32.60
C ASN A 61 -2.31 -0.20 33.13
N THR A 62 -1.39 -0.64 32.28
CA THR A 62 -0.05 -1.06 32.69
C THR A 62 0.93 -0.74 31.58
N ARG A 63 1.89 0.15 31.85
CA ARG A 63 2.89 0.64 30.86
C ARG A 63 3.38 -0.50 29.95
N PRO A 64 2.93 -0.57 28.68
CA PRO A 64 3.46 -1.55 27.77
C PRO A 64 4.88 -1.14 27.38
N ALA A 65 5.76 -2.12 27.29
CA ALA A 65 7.07 -1.93 26.70
C ALA A 65 6.87 -1.69 25.19
N SER A 66 7.06 -0.43 24.79
CA SER A 66 7.78 -0.09 23.57
C SER A 66 7.04 -0.26 22.21
N ASN A 67 6.45 0.82 21.67
CA ASN A 67 6.04 0.89 20.25
C ASN A 67 6.95 1.89 19.49
N SER A 68 7.98 1.43 18.76
CA SER A 68 8.92 2.34 18.06
C SER A 68 8.66 2.50 16.57
N TYR A 69 8.60 3.76 16.11
CA TYR A 69 8.77 4.14 14.69
C TYR A 69 10.19 4.64 14.45
N SER A 70 10.90 4.11 13.44
CA SER A 70 12.19 4.64 13.00
C SER A 70 12.31 4.72 11.50
N HIS A 71 12.61 5.92 11.03
CA HIS A 71 13.00 6.18 9.66
C HIS A 71 14.48 5.76 9.48
N GLN A 72 14.72 4.63 8.80
CA GLN A 72 15.97 4.23 8.12
C GLN A 72 17.05 3.35 8.81
N LYS A 73 17.11 3.08 10.12
CA LYS A 73 18.32 2.39 10.67
C LYS A 73 18.16 1.30 11.75
N LEU A 74 16.96 0.91 12.16
CA LEU A 74 16.81 -0.06 13.26
C LEU A 74 17.20 -1.52 12.95
N LEU A 75 17.42 -1.91 11.69
CA LEU A 75 17.75 -3.32 11.37
C LEU A 75 19.24 -3.70 11.56
N GLY A 76 20.09 -2.73 11.90
CA GLY A 76 21.53 -2.97 12.09
C GLY A 76 22.25 -3.47 10.83
N PRO A 77 23.57 -3.62 10.87
CA PRO A 77 24.36 -4.02 9.69
C PRO A 77 24.30 -5.54 9.39
N ARG A 78 23.62 -6.35 10.20
CA ARG A 78 23.67 -7.83 10.12
C ARG A 78 22.36 -8.58 10.37
N LYS A 79 21.23 -7.91 10.61
CA LYS A 79 19.93 -8.59 10.61
C LYS A 79 19.17 -8.22 9.34
N ARG A 80 18.64 -9.25 8.68
CA ARG A 80 17.98 -9.18 7.38
C ARG A 80 16.93 -8.07 7.37
N LEU A 81 16.75 -7.51 6.17
CA LEU A 81 15.63 -6.71 5.68
C LEU A 81 14.30 -7.48 5.87
N GLY A 82 13.91 -7.73 7.12
CA GLY A 82 12.77 -8.57 7.50
C GLY A 82 11.46 -7.78 7.51
N GLU A 83 10.36 -8.52 7.39
CA GLU A 83 8.95 -8.08 7.36
C GLU A 83 8.64 -6.99 8.39
N PRO A 84 7.63 -6.11 8.15
CA PRO A 84 7.17 -5.19 9.18
C PRO A 84 6.84 -5.99 10.44
N GLN A 85 7.51 -5.69 11.55
CA GLN A 85 7.33 -6.45 12.79
C GLN A 85 6.07 -5.93 13.48
N VAL A 86 4.94 -6.53 13.12
CA VAL A 86 3.64 -6.31 13.77
C VAL A 86 3.23 -7.65 14.37
N GLN A 87 3.25 -7.73 15.69
CA GLN A 87 2.86 -8.93 16.43
C GLN A 87 1.56 -8.65 17.15
N LEU A 88 0.50 -9.32 16.69
CA LEU A 88 -0.87 -9.17 17.19
C LEU A 88 -1.26 -10.23 18.23
N GLU A 89 -0.37 -11.19 18.51
CA GLU A 89 -0.55 -12.23 19.52
C GLU A 89 0.52 -12.12 20.62
N SER A 90 0.09 -12.01 21.88
CA SER A 90 0.97 -11.99 23.05
C SER A 90 1.34 -13.42 23.45
N THR A 91 2.62 -13.77 23.37
CA THR A 91 3.10 -15.14 23.66
C THR A 91 3.73 -15.31 25.04
N ASP A 92 4.00 -14.21 25.75
CA ASP A 92 4.97 -14.22 26.86
C ASP A 92 4.86 -12.98 27.75
N ALA A 93 3.72 -12.76 28.41
CA ALA A 93 3.54 -11.65 29.37
C ALA A 93 3.94 -10.26 28.84
N HIS A 94 3.97 -10.09 27.51
CA HIS A 94 4.42 -8.91 26.81
C HIS A 94 3.27 -8.37 25.96
N SER A 95 3.09 -7.06 26.01
CA SER A 95 2.10 -6.32 25.22
C SER A 95 2.22 -6.56 23.72
N LEU A 96 1.13 -6.33 22.99
CA LEU A 96 1.13 -6.27 21.54
C LEU A 96 2.19 -5.27 21.05
N LEU A 97 2.91 -5.62 19.99
CA LEU A 97 4.07 -4.87 19.52
C LEU A 97 3.95 -4.51 18.04
N ALA A 98 4.23 -3.25 17.73
CA ALA A 98 4.49 -2.82 16.35
C ALA A 98 5.80 -2.01 16.24
N SER A 99 6.66 -2.42 15.31
CA SER A 99 7.88 -1.72 14.92
C SER A 99 7.95 -1.59 13.41
N THR A 100 7.50 -0.45 12.90
CA THR A 100 7.36 -0.19 11.46
C THR A 100 7.42 1.31 11.13
N ASP A 101 7.69 1.64 9.87
CA ASP A 101 7.51 3.00 9.34
C ASP A 101 6.18 3.12 8.58
N CYS A 102 5.89 4.27 7.96
CA CYS A 102 4.63 4.47 7.24
C CYS A 102 4.49 3.52 6.04
N SER A 103 5.60 3.24 5.34
CA SER A 103 5.60 2.34 4.18
C SER A 103 5.46 0.88 4.60
N GLY A 104 6.11 0.48 5.69
CA GLY A 104 5.95 -0.84 6.29
C GLY A 104 4.55 -1.05 6.87
N TRP A 105 3.93 -0.02 7.47
CA TRP A 105 2.54 -0.08 7.93
C TRP A 105 1.58 -0.30 6.76
N LEU A 106 1.66 0.52 5.70
CA LEU A 106 0.84 0.33 4.51
C LEU A 106 1.08 -1.08 3.90
N SER A 107 2.33 -1.53 3.86
CA SER A 107 2.66 -2.86 3.36
C SER A 107 2.02 -3.96 4.19
N PHE A 108 2.04 -3.86 5.52
CA PHE A 108 1.40 -4.84 6.41
C PHE A 108 -0.13 -4.87 6.23
N VAL A 109 -0.78 -3.70 6.22
CA VAL A 109 -2.23 -3.59 6.04
C VAL A 109 -2.64 -4.16 4.69
N LEU A 110 -2.01 -3.74 3.59
CA LEU A 110 -2.36 -4.28 2.27
C LEU A 110 -2.02 -5.76 2.15
N ASN A 111 -0.93 -6.23 2.76
CA ASN A 111 -0.61 -7.65 2.74
C ASN A 111 -1.63 -8.52 3.48
N THR A 112 -2.35 -7.95 4.45
CA THR A 112 -3.43 -8.63 5.17
C THR A 112 -4.77 -8.53 4.42
N ILE A 113 -5.12 -7.34 3.95
CA ILE A 113 -6.45 -7.05 3.38
C ILE A 113 -6.54 -7.37 1.88
N SER A 114 -5.46 -7.13 1.15
CA SER A 114 -5.42 -7.28 -0.30
C SER A 114 -4.00 -7.56 -0.81
N PRO A 115 -3.50 -8.80 -0.64
CA PRO A 115 -2.12 -9.14 -0.97
C PRO A 115 -1.71 -8.84 -2.41
N LEU A 116 -2.66 -8.85 -3.35
CA LEU A 116 -2.43 -8.51 -4.76
C LEU A 116 -2.08 -7.02 -4.94
N HIS A 117 -2.82 -6.10 -4.31
CA HIS A 117 -2.48 -4.67 -4.34
C HIS A 117 -1.12 -4.38 -3.68
N GLN A 118 -0.79 -5.13 -2.62
CA GLN A 118 0.54 -5.04 -2.01
C GLN A 118 1.64 -5.49 -2.97
N ALA A 119 1.43 -6.60 -3.68
CA ALA A 119 2.36 -7.14 -4.67
C ALA A 119 2.59 -6.15 -5.81
N VAL A 120 1.51 -5.53 -6.30
CA VAL A 120 1.57 -4.47 -7.32
C VAL A 120 2.47 -3.33 -6.89
N LEU A 121 2.29 -2.80 -5.66
CA LEU A 121 3.16 -1.75 -5.14
C LEU A 121 4.60 -2.22 -4.96
N GLN A 122 4.83 -3.46 -4.55
CA GLN A 122 6.18 -4.02 -4.37
C GLN A 122 6.91 -4.18 -5.70
N ALA A 123 6.22 -4.59 -6.77
CA ALA A 123 6.80 -4.75 -8.11
C ALA A 123 7.44 -3.45 -8.60
N GLN A 124 6.87 -2.29 -8.26
CA GLN A 124 7.38 -0.99 -8.68
C GLN A 124 8.82 -0.72 -8.25
N ARG A 125 9.30 -1.37 -7.17
CA ARG A 125 10.68 -1.22 -6.70
C ARG A 125 11.72 -1.81 -7.63
N GLY A 126 11.33 -2.74 -8.49
CA GLY A 126 12.20 -3.33 -9.50
C GLY A 126 12.49 -2.39 -10.65
N ARG A 127 11.62 -1.41 -10.91
CA ARG A 127 11.72 -0.53 -12.09
C ARG A 127 13.00 0.31 -12.10
N ASP A 128 13.54 0.52 -13.29
CA ASP A 128 14.79 1.27 -13.51
C ASP A 128 14.73 2.70 -12.98
N GLU A 129 13.59 3.37 -13.17
CA GLU A 129 13.35 4.73 -12.66
C GLU A 129 13.47 4.84 -11.14
N HIS A 130 13.26 3.73 -10.42
CA HIS A 130 13.39 3.63 -8.97
C HIS A 130 14.75 3.10 -8.52
N ASN A 131 15.62 2.72 -9.45
CA ASN A 131 16.96 2.20 -9.18
C ASN A 131 18.09 3.05 -9.76
N HIS A 132 17.75 4.13 -10.46
CA HIS A 132 18.70 5.05 -11.08
C HIS A 132 19.65 5.74 -10.07
N VAL A 133 20.87 5.99 -10.54
CA VAL A 133 21.92 6.75 -9.86
C VAL A 133 22.05 8.09 -10.57
N TYR A 134 21.64 9.18 -9.92
CA TYR A 134 21.64 10.51 -10.52
C TYR A 134 22.97 11.25 -10.29
N SER A 135 23.60 11.05 -9.14
CA SER A 135 24.90 11.62 -8.77
C SER A 135 25.61 10.70 -7.76
N GLU A 136 26.89 10.93 -7.50
CA GLU A 136 27.66 10.18 -6.49
C GLU A 136 26.97 10.16 -5.11
N ASP A 137 26.28 11.24 -4.79
CA ASP A 137 25.63 11.48 -3.50
C ASP A 137 24.09 11.36 -3.53
N PHE A 138 23.49 10.94 -4.65
CA PHE A 138 22.06 10.70 -4.75
C PHE A 138 21.72 9.54 -5.70
N ALA A 139 21.26 8.44 -5.10
CA ALA A 139 20.74 7.28 -5.79
C ALA A 139 19.49 6.75 -5.08
N LEU A 140 18.54 6.21 -5.84
CA LEU A 140 17.28 5.71 -5.30
C LEU A 140 17.43 4.28 -4.74
N ARG A 141 17.90 3.34 -5.57
CA ARG A 141 18.22 1.94 -5.20
C ARG A 141 17.07 1.21 -4.47
N GLU A 142 15.84 1.30 -4.98
CA GLU A 142 14.65 0.70 -4.36
C GLU A 142 14.66 -0.82 -4.28
N SER A 143 15.31 -1.51 -5.23
CA SER A 143 15.49 -2.97 -5.19
C SER A 143 16.15 -3.46 -3.90
N ARG A 144 16.95 -2.61 -3.23
CA ARG A 144 17.63 -2.93 -1.96
C ARG A 144 16.80 -2.63 -0.72
N ARG A 145 15.62 -2.04 -0.88
CA ARG A 145 14.70 -1.76 0.23
C ARG A 145 13.88 -3.01 0.56
N PRO A 146 13.14 -3.02 1.67
CA PRO A 146 12.23 -4.13 1.95
C PRO A 146 10.79 -3.82 1.44
N TRP A 147 10.41 -2.55 1.38
CA TRP A 147 9.09 -2.08 0.92
C TRP A 147 9.21 -0.83 0.07
N SER A 148 8.13 -0.56 -0.67
CA SER A 148 8.03 0.60 -1.55
C SER A 148 7.95 1.85 -0.69
N ARG A 149 9.03 2.65 -0.73
CA ARG A 149 9.07 3.90 0.02
C ARG A 149 8.00 4.85 -0.51
N ALA A 150 7.59 5.82 0.32
CA ALA A 150 6.49 6.72 0.00
C ALA A 150 6.59 7.42 -1.37
N PHE A 151 7.80 7.76 -1.83
CA PHE A 151 7.94 8.34 -3.16
C PHE A 151 7.62 7.35 -4.28
N VAL A 152 7.96 6.06 -4.15
CA VAL A 152 7.60 5.00 -5.12
C VAL A 152 6.09 4.92 -5.25
N VAL A 153 5.39 4.85 -4.11
CA VAL A 153 3.92 4.84 -4.08
C VAL A 153 3.38 6.13 -4.73
N THR A 154 3.93 7.30 -4.38
CA THR A 154 3.50 8.58 -4.97
C THR A 154 3.69 8.64 -6.48
N GLN A 155 4.82 8.17 -7.00
CA GLN A 155 5.09 8.16 -8.45
C GLN A 155 4.18 7.14 -9.16
N TYR A 156 3.97 5.97 -8.54
CA TYR A 156 3.10 4.95 -9.09
C TYR A 156 1.64 5.40 -9.14
N LEU A 157 1.10 6.00 -8.08
CA LEU A 157 -0.25 6.57 -8.09
C LEU A 157 -0.42 7.75 -9.08
N ARG A 158 0.67 8.22 -9.71
CA ARG A 158 0.63 9.20 -10.81
C ARG A 158 0.71 8.53 -12.19
N SER A 159 1.13 7.27 -12.27
CA SER A 159 1.37 6.58 -13.53
C SER A 159 0.06 6.29 -14.27
N GLY A 160 0.16 6.05 -15.58
CA GLY A 160 -0.97 5.57 -16.38
C GLY A 160 -1.38 4.13 -16.05
N ASP A 161 -0.47 3.36 -15.43
CA ASP A 161 -0.70 1.94 -15.10
C ASP A 161 -1.60 1.78 -13.87
N ALA A 162 -1.60 2.74 -12.95
CA ALA A 162 -2.25 2.62 -11.63
C ALA A 162 -3.75 2.26 -11.72
N PRO A 163 -4.58 2.90 -12.58
CA PRO A 163 -6.00 2.56 -12.69
C PRO A 163 -6.24 1.13 -13.18
N ALA A 164 -5.43 0.62 -14.10
CA ALA A 164 -5.58 -0.75 -14.62
C ALA A 164 -5.21 -1.82 -13.60
N THR A 165 -4.51 -1.43 -12.53
CA THR A 165 -3.85 -2.34 -11.58
C THR A 165 -4.37 -2.15 -10.16
N GLY A 166 -5.63 -1.70 -10.05
CA GLY A 166 -6.34 -1.64 -8.78
C GLY A 166 -6.27 -0.30 -8.05
N PHE A 167 -5.67 0.75 -8.63
CA PHE A 167 -5.49 2.05 -7.99
C PHE A 167 -6.18 3.16 -8.79
N GLU A 168 -7.48 3.34 -8.57
CA GLU A 168 -8.27 4.39 -9.20
C GLU A 168 -7.86 5.77 -8.65
N ALA A 169 -7.41 6.67 -9.52
CA ALA A 169 -6.88 7.96 -9.09
C ALA A 169 -7.94 8.87 -8.46
N VAL A 170 -7.64 9.41 -7.28
CA VAL A 170 -8.43 10.48 -6.66
C VAL A 170 -7.89 11.82 -7.13
N SER A 171 -8.63 12.46 -8.04
CA SER A 171 -8.16 13.66 -8.78
C SER A 171 -8.08 14.91 -7.90
N SER A 172 -9.02 15.08 -6.98
CA SER A 172 -9.04 16.16 -5.99
C SER A 172 -8.94 15.59 -4.59
N PHE A 173 -8.07 16.15 -3.75
CA PHE A 173 -7.96 15.71 -2.36
C PHE A 173 -9.19 16.10 -1.52
N GLU A 174 -10.11 16.91 -2.05
CA GLU A 174 -11.43 17.14 -1.43
C GLU A 174 -12.34 15.91 -1.54
N ASP A 175 -12.10 15.04 -2.54
CA ASP A 175 -12.92 13.86 -2.82
C ASP A 175 -12.44 12.60 -2.10
N LEU A 176 -11.44 12.72 -1.22
CA LEU A 176 -10.94 11.60 -0.43
C LEU A 176 -12.04 11.01 0.45
N ARG A 177 -12.01 9.69 0.59
CA ARG A 177 -12.93 8.91 1.41
C ARG A 177 -12.16 7.92 2.27
N SER A 178 -12.84 7.42 3.28
CA SER A 178 -12.32 6.35 4.13
C SER A 178 -11.84 5.17 3.27
N GLY A 179 -10.61 4.70 3.51
CA GLY A 179 -10.01 3.59 2.77
C GLY A 179 -9.13 4.01 1.59
N ASP A 180 -9.24 5.26 1.11
CA ASP A 180 -8.35 5.75 0.07
C ASP A 180 -6.89 5.76 0.58
N ILE A 181 -5.95 5.43 -0.29
CA ILE A 181 -4.51 5.43 0.00
C ILE A 181 -3.94 6.75 -0.48
N GLY A 182 -3.35 7.51 0.43
CA GLY A 182 -2.65 8.74 0.12
C GLY A 182 -1.14 8.57 0.25
N ALA A 183 -0.40 9.24 -0.63
CA ALA A 183 1.04 9.28 -0.63
C ALA A 183 1.56 10.67 -1.02
N TYR A 184 2.67 11.09 -0.44
CA TYR A 184 3.40 12.24 -0.95
C TYR A 184 4.91 12.02 -0.96
N ALA A 185 5.58 12.64 -1.92
CA ALA A 185 7.02 12.69 -2.07
C ALA A 185 7.55 14.11 -1.83
N MET A 186 8.78 14.21 -1.33
CA MET A 186 9.40 15.50 -0.98
C MET A 186 10.70 15.76 -1.73
N GLY A 187 10.98 17.05 -2.00
CA GLY A 187 12.26 17.50 -2.55
C GLY A 187 12.68 16.74 -3.81
N ARG A 188 13.95 16.31 -3.85
CA ARG A 188 14.52 15.54 -4.96
C ARG A 188 13.81 14.20 -5.17
N TYR A 189 13.21 13.56 -4.17
CA TYR A 189 12.42 12.33 -4.39
C TYR A 189 11.13 12.56 -5.19
N ALA A 190 10.56 13.76 -5.15
CA ALA A 190 9.39 14.10 -5.96
C ALA A 190 9.73 14.32 -7.44
N LYS A 191 10.96 14.78 -7.73
CA LYS A 191 11.48 14.98 -9.08
C LYS A 191 13.02 14.74 -9.06
N PRO A 192 13.46 13.48 -9.18
CA PRO A 192 14.86 13.10 -8.98
C PRO A 192 15.88 13.81 -9.88
N SER A 193 15.48 14.12 -11.12
CA SER A 193 16.29 14.82 -12.12
C SER A 193 16.47 16.32 -11.84
N ASP A 194 15.74 16.90 -10.89
CA ASP A 194 15.79 18.33 -10.58
C ASP A 194 16.74 18.58 -9.40
N GLU A 195 18.00 18.89 -9.73
CA GLU A 195 19.07 19.08 -8.74
C GLU A 195 18.90 20.33 -7.86
N SER A 196 18.07 21.28 -8.31
CA SER A 196 17.74 22.48 -7.53
C SER A 196 16.89 22.17 -6.29
N ARG A 197 16.25 21.00 -6.27
CA ARG A 197 15.39 20.60 -5.15
C ARG A 197 16.21 20.16 -3.95
N PRO A 198 15.73 20.46 -2.73
CA PRO A 198 16.39 19.99 -1.52
C PRO A 198 16.42 18.46 -1.51
N ARG A 199 17.45 17.89 -0.88
CA ARG A 199 17.57 16.46 -0.61
C ARG A 199 17.10 16.17 0.81
N PRO A 200 15.78 16.02 1.03
CA PRO A 200 15.29 15.68 2.36
C PRO A 200 15.79 14.29 2.74
N ARG A 201 16.01 14.05 4.03
CA ARG A 201 16.31 12.71 4.54
C ARG A 201 15.10 11.77 4.46
N ASP A 202 13.93 12.38 4.47
CA ASP A 202 12.63 11.74 4.36
C ASP A 202 12.18 11.78 2.91
N THR A 203 11.80 10.61 2.38
CA THR A 203 11.34 10.50 0.99
C THR A 203 9.95 11.07 0.78
N GLY A 204 9.16 11.13 1.85
CA GLY A 204 7.72 11.26 1.73
C GLY A 204 6.96 10.54 2.83
N HIS A 205 5.64 10.44 2.68
CA HIS A 205 4.81 9.69 3.61
C HIS A 205 3.68 9.00 2.88
N VAL A 206 3.22 7.88 3.42
CA VAL A 206 2.01 7.18 2.98
C VAL A 206 1.06 7.04 4.14
N PHE A 207 -0.23 7.02 3.84
CA PHE A 207 -1.29 6.99 4.84
C PHE A 207 -2.56 6.36 4.26
N ILE A 208 -3.36 5.80 5.15
CA ILE A 208 -4.73 5.37 4.85
C ILE A 208 -5.66 6.50 5.29
N VAL A 209 -6.58 6.93 4.45
CA VAL A 209 -7.57 7.94 4.82
C VAL A 209 -8.58 7.30 5.78
N GLY A 210 -8.75 7.89 6.96
CA GLY A 210 -9.65 7.41 8.00
C GLY A 210 -11.07 7.98 7.92
N GLY A 211 -11.32 8.94 7.01
CA GLY A 211 -12.61 9.62 6.88
C GLY A 211 -12.56 10.79 5.90
N SER A 212 -13.72 11.42 5.68
CA SER A 212 -13.82 12.54 4.74
C SER A 212 -12.98 13.75 5.19
N PRO A 213 -12.31 14.45 4.27
CA PRO A 213 -11.64 15.71 4.54
C PRO A 213 -12.60 16.77 5.08
N THR A 214 -12.09 17.62 5.96
CA THR A 214 -12.79 18.84 6.40
C THR A 214 -12.10 20.05 5.81
N VAL A 215 -12.86 20.97 5.21
CA VAL A 215 -12.31 22.24 4.75
C VAL A 215 -12.01 23.11 5.96
N VAL A 216 -10.77 23.59 6.06
CA VAL A 216 -10.32 24.49 7.10
C VAL A 216 -10.12 25.85 6.49
N ASP A 217 -10.95 26.81 6.90
CA ASP A 217 -10.73 28.20 6.54
C ASP A 217 -9.47 28.72 7.26
N PRO A 218 -8.43 29.16 6.53
CA PRO A 218 -7.21 29.73 7.12
C PRO A 218 -7.46 30.97 7.99
N ALA A 219 -8.65 31.57 7.95
CA ALA A 219 -9.07 32.69 8.79
C ALA A 219 -9.78 32.26 10.11
N THR A 220 -10.06 30.96 10.31
CA THR A 220 -10.69 30.48 11.56
C THR A 220 -9.74 30.61 12.75
N LYS A 221 -10.30 30.92 13.94
CA LYS A 221 -9.53 31.07 15.20
C LYS A 221 -8.75 29.80 15.61
N ASP A 222 -9.18 28.65 15.12
CA ASP A 222 -8.58 27.34 15.40
C ASP A 222 -7.52 26.95 14.34
N TYR A 223 -7.37 27.74 13.28
CA TYR A 223 -6.25 27.65 12.36
C TYR A 223 -5.04 28.35 13.00
N ASP A 224 -4.09 27.58 13.51
CA ASP A 224 -2.90 28.09 14.21
C ASP A 224 -1.97 28.97 13.37
N GLY A 225 -2.27 29.22 12.08
CA GLY A 225 -1.61 30.21 11.23
C GLY A 225 -0.13 29.95 10.94
N ARG A 226 0.46 28.85 11.42
CA ARG A 226 1.91 28.63 11.32
C ARG A 226 2.29 28.08 9.94
N GLY A 227 2.64 29.00 9.05
CA GLY A 227 3.32 28.70 7.80
C GLY A 227 2.83 29.59 6.66
N THR A 228 3.77 30.06 5.83
CA THR A 228 3.44 30.77 4.60
C THR A 228 2.82 29.77 3.62
N LEU A 229 1.52 29.88 3.40
CA LEU A 229 0.87 29.21 2.28
C LEU A 229 1.43 29.76 0.97
N ARG A 230 1.54 28.91 -0.05
CA ARG A 230 1.85 29.38 -1.39
C ARG A 230 0.73 30.31 -1.88
N LYS A 231 1.08 31.31 -2.70
CA LYS A 231 0.13 32.31 -3.22
C LYS A 231 -1.01 31.69 -4.03
N ASP A 232 -0.78 30.53 -4.63
CA ASP A 232 -1.75 29.77 -5.42
C ASP A 232 -2.55 28.74 -4.58
N ALA A 233 -2.33 28.68 -3.25
CA ALA A 233 -3.18 27.90 -2.37
C ALA A 233 -4.55 28.58 -2.22
N ALA A 234 -5.60 27.89 -2.67
CA ALA A 234 -6.98 28.36 -2.63
C ALA A 234 -7.74 27.88 -1.39
N LYS A 235 -7.39 26.69 -0.89
CA LYS A 235 -8.07 26.04 0.24
C LYS A 235 -7.07 25.28 1.10
N VAL A 236 -7.43 25.07 2.37
CA VAL A 236 -6.78 24.09 3.23
C VAL A 236 -7.81 23.03 3.60
N ILE A 237 -7.41 21.77 3.57
CA ILE A 237 -8.20 20.66 4.10
C ILE A 237 -7.44 19.98 5.24
N ALA A 238 -8.18 19.44 6.21
CA ALA A 238 -7.68 18.53 7.21
C ALA A 238 -8.20 17.12 6.90
N VAL A 239 -7.28 16.20 6.66
CA VAL A 239 -7.57 14.81 6.28
C VAL A 239 -7.32 13.92 7.49
N PRO A 240 -8.36 13.26 8.05
CA PRO A 240 -8.15 12.25 9.07
C PRO A 240 -7.47 11.04 8.45
N VAL A 241 -6.46 10.51 9.13
CA VAL A 241 -5.62 9.43 8.61
C VAL A 241 -5.39 8.36 9.67
N VAL A 242 -5.22 7.13 9.19
CA VAL A 242 -4.76 5.99 9.96
C VAL A 242 -3.30 5.74 9.56
N ASP A 243 -2.40 6.33 10.33
CA ASP A 243 -0.96 6.35 10.08
C ASP A 243 -0.16 6.80 11.33
N SER A 244 1.12 7.13 11.16
CA SER A 244 1.97 7.65 12.25
C SER A 244 2.02 9.20 12.34
N SER A 245 1.07 9.92 11.75
CA SER A 245 1.15 11.38 11.55
C SER A 245 1.06 12.19 12.85
N ALA A 246 0.22 11.78 13.80
CA ALA A 246 0.08 12.42 15.11
C ALA A 246 1.00 11.82 16.17
N THR A 247 1.75 10.79 15.81
CA THR A 247 2.41 9.93 16.77
C THR A 247 3.87 10.35 17.00
N LEU A 248 4.30 10.37 18.28
CA LEU A 248 5.65 10.81 18.64
C LEU A 248 6.69 9.81 18.14
N HIS A 249 7.63 10.28 17.32
CA HIS A 249 8.71 9.46 16.80
C HIS A 249 9.56 8.92 17.97
N PHE A 250 10.06 7.70 17.84
CA PHE A 250 10.94 7.05 18.84
C PHE A 250 12.14 7.93 19.23
N ASP A 251 12.59 8.79 18.31
CA ASP A 251 13.65 9.76 18.53
C ASP A 251 13.19 11.19 18.19
N PRO A 252 13.15 12.13 19.16
CA PRO A 252 12.87 13.54 18.91
C PRO A 252 13.90 14.23 17.99
N ASP A 253 15.09 13.64 17.80
CA ASP A 253 16.17 14.15 16.95
C ASP A 253 16.20 13.60 15.53
N SER A 254 15.30 12.67 15.19
CA SER A 254 15.17 12.09 13.84
C SER A 254 15.02 13.14 12.72
N ARG A 255 14.52 14.34 13.07
CA ARG A 255 14.35 15.48 12.17
C ARG A 255 15.28 16.67 12.45
N LYS A 256 16.05 16.65 13.55
CA LYS A 256 16.88 17.79 14.00
C LYS A 256 18.37 17.61 13.78
N ASN A 257 18.85 16.40 13.57
CA ASN A 257 20.29 16.15 13.51
C ASN A 257 20.88 16.77 12.23
N ALA A 258 21.86 17.67 12.26
CA ALA A 258 22.44 18.28 11.04
C ALA A 258 23.38 17.30 10.29
N ASP A 259 23.95 16.32 11.01
CA ASP A 259 25.14 15.58 10.55
C ASP A 259 24.87 14.18 9.97
N GLY A 260 23.59 13.77 9.84
CA GLY A 260 23.18 12.56 9.12
C GLY A 260 23.61 11.22 9.74
N ARG A 261 24.32 11.24 10.87
CA ARG A 261 24.78 10.05 11.59
C ARG A 261 23.82 9.72 12.72
N TYR A 262 22.86 8.83 12.44
CA TYR A 262 22.09 8.16 13.48
C TYR A 262 22.99 7.13 14.17
N GLY A 263 23.28 7.35 15.45
CA GLY A 263 23.83 6.31 16.32
C GLY A 263 22.69 5.43 16.81
N LEU A 264 22.84 4.10 16.68
CA LEU A 264 21.96 3.19 17.40
C LEU A 264 22.15 3.42 18.90
N PRO A 265 21.09 3.40 19.72
CA PRO A 265 21.25 3.32 21.17
C PRO A 265 22.10 2.10 21.51
N LYS A 266 23.06 2.26 22.43
CA LYS A 266 23.91 1.15 22.91
C LYS A 266 23.15 0.06 23.70
N VAL A 267 21.86 0.28 24.00
CA VAL A 267 20.98 -0.62 24.77
C VAL A 267 19.78 -0.99 23.89
N ARG A 268 19.25 -2.22 24.06
CA ARG A 268 18.17 -2.79 23.24
C ARG A 268 17.03 -1.77 23.00
N PRO A 269 16.47 -1.67 21.78
CA PRO A 269 15.49 -0.64 21.40
C PRO A 269 14.29 -0.55 22.36
N HIS A 270 13.91 -1.68 22.95
CA HIS A 270 12.70 -1.84 23.76
C HIS A 270 12.70 -1.05 25.08
N SER A 271 13.84 -0.82 25.72
CA SER A 271 13.85 -0.16 27.04
C SER A 271 13.68 1.36 26.97
N ARG A 272 13.72 1.94 25.76
CA ARG A 272 13.53 3.39 25.51
C ARG A 272 12.40 3.68 24.52
N ALA A 273 11.74 2.66 24.00
CA ALA A 273 10.66 2.90 23.06
C ALA A 273 9.45 3.47 23.79
N LYS A 274 9.07 4.67 23.36
CA LYS A 274 7.88 5.35 23.81
C LYS A 274 6.71 4.89 22.95
N PRO A 275 5.52 4.70 23.51
CA PRO A 275 4.31 4.52 22.72
C PRO A 275 4.22 5.59 21.63
N GLY A 276 4.11 5.19 20.37
CA GLY A 276 3.78 6.14 19.33
C GLY A 276 4.24 5.86 17.91
N GLY A 277 4.23 4.60 17.46
CA GLY A 277 4.72 4.27 16.12
C GLY A 277 3.67 4.34 15.01
N VAL A 278 2.44 3.91 15.29
CA VAL A 278 1.29 3.82 14.38
C VAL A 278 0.07 4.30 15.17
N GLY A 279 -0.83 5.04 14.56
CA GLY A 279 -2.01 5.56 15.24
C GLY A 279 -3.02 6.20 14.28
N THR A 280 -3.86 7.05 14.84
CA THR A 280 -4.73 7.94 14.06
C THR A 280 -4.22 9.37 14.17
N GLY A 281 -4.45 10.16 13.13
CA GLY A 281 -3.97 11.53 13.11
C GLY A 281 -4.65 12.37 12.05
N THR A 282 -4.03 13.51 11.76
CA THR A 282 -4.54 14.44 10.76
C THR A 282 -3.36 14.98 9.94
N ILE A 283 -3.53 14.99 8.62
CA ILE A 283 -2.63 15.69 7.71
C ILE A 283 -3.39 16.84 7.08
N TRP A 284 -2.78 18.02 7.12
CA TRP A 284 -3.34 19.20 6.50
C TRP A 284 -2.72 19.40 5.12
N PHE A 285 -3.55 19.63 4.10
CA PHE A 285 -3.10 19.91 2.75
C PHE A 285 -3.59 21.27 2.28
N ALA A 286 -2.68 22.06 1.74
CA ALA A 286 -3.01 23.27 1.00
C ALA A 286 -3.21 22.90 -0.48
N LEU A 287 -4.38 23.23 -1.02
CA LEU A 287 -4.82 22.84 -2.35
C LEU A 287 -4.83 24.03 -3.31
N SER A 288 -4.59 23.77 -4.60
CA SER A 288 -4.93 24.71 -5.68
C SER A 288 -6.44 24.82 -5.86
N LYS A 289 -6.90 25.70 -6.77
CA LYS A 289 -8.33 25.80 -7.11
C LYS A 289 -8.90 24.51 -7.69
N GLU A 290 -8.07 23.72 -8.36
CA GLU A 290 -8.40 22.44 -8.99
C GLU A 290 -8.30 21.25 -8.02
N GLY A 291 -8.13 21.50 -6.71
CA GLY A 291 -8.05 20.44 -5.71
C GLY A 291 -6.70 19.71 -5.64
N ARG A 292 -5.67 20.19 -6.36
CA ARG A 292 -4.33 19.59 -6.36
C ARG A 292 -3.55 20.01 -5.12
N VAL A 293 -2.90 19.06 -4.47
CA VAL A 293 -2.02 19.37 -3.32
C VAL A 293 -0.80 20.17 -3.77
N LEU A 294 -0.60 21.32 -3.13
CA LEU A 294 0.56 22.18 -3.29
C LEU A 294 1.54 22.04 -2.13
N GLN A 295 1.02 21.96 -0.91
CA GLN A 295 1.79 21.83 0.31
C GLN A 295 1.09 20.91 1.31
N ARG A 296 1.87 20.34 2.24
CA ARG A 296 1.36 19.56 3.36
C ARG A 296 1.90 20.06 4.69
N ARG A 297 1.15 19.78 5.76
CA ARG A 297 1.56 19.95 7.16
C ARG A 297 1.12 18.73 7.97
N VAL A 298 1.99 18.26 8.86
CA VAL A 298 1.74 17.09 9.72
C VAL A 298 1.79 17.57 11.16
N GLY A 299 0.64 17.74 11.79
CA GLY A 299 0.51 18.30 13.15
C GLY A 299 0.56 19.83 13.22
N PRO A 300 0.01 20.42 14.30
CA PRO A 300 -0.20 21.86 14.43
C PRO A 300 1.12 22.66 14.49
N GLN A 301 2.20 22.07 15.02
CA GLN A 301 3.46 22.79 15.19
C GLN A 301 4.39 22.76 13.96
N GLN A 302 4.04 22.02 12.89
CA GLN A 302 4.87 21.93 11.69
C GLN A 302 4.52 23.00 10.65
N LYS A 303 5.50 23.41 9.85
CA LYS A 303 5.31 24.32 8.71
C LYS A 303 4.80 23.57 7.49
N TYR A 304 4.02 24.25 6.65
CA TYR A 304 3.68 23.77 5.31
C TYR A 304 4.93 23.58 4.45
N ARG A 305 5.00 22.44 3.77
CA ARG A 305 6.11 22.10 2.85
C ARG A 305 5.55 21.69 1.50
N SER A 306 6.19 22.15 0.43
CA SER A 306 5.86 21.74 -0.92
C SER A 306 6.09 20.24 -1.09
N VAL A 307 5.12 19.56 -1.69
CA VAL A 307 5.17 18.12 -1.94
C VAL A 307 4.57 17.80 -3.30
N LEU A 308 4.93 16.64 -3.84
CA LEU A 308 4.11 15.97 -4.84
C LEU A 308 3.22 15.01 -4.06
N ALA A 309 1.90 15.18 -4.06
CA ALA A 309 0.98 14.24 -3.42
C ALA A 309 0.04 13.60 -4.43
N ARG A 310 -0.29 12.33 -4.20
CA ARG A 310 -1.24 11.52 -4.98
C ARG A 310 -2.06 10.68 -4.03
N ALA A 311 -3.25 10.33 -4.46
CA ALA A 311 -4.12 9.43 -3.75
C ALA A 311 -4.86 8.55 -4.75
N ALA A 312 -5.21 7.35 -4.30
CA ALA A 312 -5.99 6.42 -5.08
C ALA A 312 -6.94 5.62 -4.19
N ARG A 313 -8.05 5.23 -4.80
CA ARG A 313 -8.99 4.26 -4.25
C ARG A 313 -8.61 2.87 -4.71
N LEU A 314 -8.70 1.90 -3.81
CA LEU A 314 -8.55 0.50 -4.20
C LEU A 314 -9.76 0.07 -5.00
N SER A 315 -9.52 -0.53 -6.15
CA SER A 315 -10.55 -1.18 -6.96
C SER A 315 -10.27 -2.67 -7.03
N GLY A 316 -11.28 -3.51 -6.95
CA GLY A 316 -11.10 -4.96 -7.07
C GLY A 316 -10.77 -5.47 -8.47
N ASN A 317 -10.30 -4.63 -9.40
CA ASN A 317 -9.91 -5.02 -10.75
C ASN A 317 -8.40 -4.81 -10.91
N ILE A 318 -7.67 -5.87 -11.24
CA ILE A 318 -6.22 -5.82 -11.44
C ILE A 318 -5.86 -6.53 -12.75
N ALA A 319 -5.35 -5.78 -13.71
CA ALA A 319 -4.79 -6.31 -14.95
C ALA A 319 -3.33 -6.71 -14.76
N LEU A 320 -3.00 -7.95 -15.11
CA LEU A 320 -1.64 -8.50 -15.10
C LEU A 320 -0.89 -8.10 -16.38
N GLU A 321 -0.55 -6.81 -16.45
CA GLU A 321 0.16 -6.19 -17.58
C GLU A 321 1.65 -5.98 -17.30
N GLU A 322 2.47 -5.84 -18.34
CA GLU A 322 3.95 -5.70 -18.28
C GLU A 322 4.42 -4.68 -17.23
N GLY A 323 3.65 -3.62 -16.96
CA GLY A 323 3.98 -2.60 -15.98
C GLY A 323 4.10 -3.05 -14.52
N ILE A 324 3.64 -4.26 -14.18
CA ILE A 324 3.70 -4.84 -12.83
C ILE A 324 4.35 -6.23 -12.77
N LEU A 325 4.75 -6.80 -13.90
CA LEU A 325 5.33 -8.14 -13.98
C LEU A 325 6.85 -8.07 -13.76
N ASP A 326 7.41 -9.16 -13.22
CA ASP A 326 8.86 -9.35 -13.15
C ASP A 326 9.43 -9.86 -14.49
N ASP A 327 10.74 -10.06 -14.56
CA ASP A 327 11.44 -10.59 -15.75
C ASP A 327 10.94 -11.97 -16.19
N GLY A 328 10.26 -12.70 -15.30
CA GLY A 328 9.59 -13.97 -15.59
C GLY A 328 8.17 -13.82 -16.12
N GLY A 329 7.72 -12.58 -16.38
CA GLY A 329 6.37 -12.28 -16.83
C GLY A 329 5.30 -12.54 -15.78
N ALA A 330 5.65 -12.49 -14.47
CA ALA A 330 4.70 -12.78 -13.40
C ALA A 330 4.66 -11.71 -12.31
N LEU A 331 3.49 -11.50 -11.71
CA LEU A 331 3.34 -10.75 -10.46
C LEU A 331 3.71 -11.65 -9.27
N LEU A 332 4.73 -11.27 -8.50
CA LEU A 332 5.13 -11.99 -7.29
C LEU A 332 4.32 -11.55 -6.07
N VAL A 333 3.47 -12.44 -5.57
CA VAL A 333 2.73 -12.28 -4.31
C VAL A 333 3.45 -13.02 -3.19
N ARG A 334 3.68 -12.34 -2.07
CA ARG A 334 4.21 -12.93 -0.83
C ARG A 334 3.37 -12.46 0.33
N VAL A 335 2.61 -13.35 0.94
CA VAL A 335 1.91 -13.05 2.19
C VAL A 335 2.88 -13.26 3.34
N PHE A 336 2.95 -12.27 4.23
CA PHE A 336 3.81 -12.27 5.41
C PHE A 336 3.28 -13.26 6.43
N ASP A 337 4.19 -13.89 7.17
CA ASP A 337 3.82 -14.89 8.17
C ASP A 337 2.99 -14.27 9.32
N ASN A 338 3.14 -12.98 9.56
CA ASN A 338 2.41 -12.23 10.59
C ASN A 338 1.15 -11.51 10.08
N SER A 339 0.78 -11.65 8.80
CA SER A 339 -0.49 -11.13 8.26
C SER A 339 -1.62 -12.10 8.64
N PRO A 340 -2.48 -11.78 9.61
CA PRO A 340 -3.51 -12.71 10.06
C PRO A 340 -4.64 -12.84 9.03
N ALA A 341 -5.19 -14.05 8.87
CA ALA A 341 -6.41 -14.24 8.08
C ALA A 341 -7.68 -13.80 8.83
N GLU A 342 -7.62 -13.73 10.16
CA GLU A 342 -8.71 -13.26 11.02
C GLU A 342 -8.15 -12.41 12.16
N PHE A 343 -8.78 -11.27 12.44
CA PHE A 343 -8.43 -10.44 13.59
C PHE A 343 -9.67 -9.77 14.18
N ALA A 344 -9.80 -9.82 15.51
CA ALA A 344 -10.96 -9.31 16.24
C ALA A 344 -12.31 -9.87 15.71
N GLY A 345 -12.35 -11.17 15.40
CA GLY A 345 -13.54 -11.88 14.91
C GLY A 345 -13.93 -11.55 13.47
N MET A 346 -13.04 -10.93 12.70
CA MET A 346 -13.27 -10.53 11.30
C MET A 346 -12.26 -11.19 10.39
N THR A 347 -12.74 -11.80 9.31
CA THR A 347 -11.89 -12.38 8.27
C THR A 347 -11.44 -11.29 7.29
N TYR A 348 -10.15 -11.26 6.99
CA TYR A 348 -9.52 -10.31 6.07
C TYR A 348 -8.84 -11.06 4.93
N GLY A 349 -8.56 -10.37 3.83
CA GLY A 349 -7.88 -10.96 2.67
C GLY A 349 -8.79 -11.76 1.73
N ASP A 350 -10.09 -11.83 2.07
CA ASP A 350 -11.12 -12.56 1.33
C ASP A 350 -12.08 -11.60 0.61
N ALA A 351 -11.65 -10.39 0.20
CA ALA A 351 -12.46 -9.51 -0.64
C ALA A 351 -12.31 -9.91 -2.12
N PRO A 352 -13.41 -10.03 -2.91
CA PRO A 352 -13.31 -10.54 -4.26
C PRO A 352 -12.50 -9.64 -5.20
N ILE A 353 -11.53 -10.20 -5.89
CA ILE A 353 -10.69 -9.49 -6.86
C ILE A 353 -10.83 -10.17 -8.22
N HIS A 354 -11.10 -9.36 -9.24
CA HIS A 354 -11.12 -9.72 -10.63
C HIS A 354 -9.74 -9.48 -11.25
N LEU A 355 -9.05 -10.58 -11.57
CA LEU A 355 -7.80 -10.55 -12.32
C LEU A 355 -8.07 -10.74 -13.81
N THR A 356 -7.43 -9.90 -14.63
CA THR A 356 -7.48 -9.93 -16.10
C THR A 356 -6.06 -9.96 -16.68
N GLY A 357 -5.93 -10.29 -17.98
CA GLY A 357 -4.66 -10.22 -18.72
C GLY A 357 -3.92 -11.55 -18.89
N GLU A 358 -2.84 -11.53 -19.67
CA GLU A 358 -2.03 -12.70 -20.02
C GLU A 358 -0.81 -12.91 -19.10
N GLY A 359 -0.49 -11.93 -18.25
CA GLY A 359 0.61 -12.00 -17.29
C GLY A 359 0.41 -13.11 -16.26
N GLY A 360 1.52 -13.70 -15.81
CA GLY A 360 1.50 -14.77 -14.82
C GLY A 360 1.28 -14.29 -13.38
N LEU A 361 0.89 -15.22 -12.51
CA LEU A 361 0.79 -15.02 -11.08
C LEU A 361 1.74 -15.99 -10.36
N ARG A 362 2.58 -15.47 -9.47
CA ARG A 362 3.50 -16.29 -8.67
C ARG A 362 3.30 -16.06 -7.19
N VAL A 363 2.81 -17.08 -6.48
CA VAL A 363 2.60 -17.04 -5.03
C VAL A 363 3.81 -17.67 -4.35
N GLY A 364 4.62 -16.86 -3.67
CA GLY A 364 5.92 -17.27 -3.14
C GLY A 364 5.98 -17.55 -1.64
N SER A 365 4.94 -17.22 -0.89
CA SER A 365 4.78 -17.55 0.54
C SER A 365 3.36 -17.24 1.03
N GLY A 366 2.98 -17.90 2.13
CA GLY A 366 1.74 -17.67 2.87
C GLY A 366 0.50 -18.12 2.14
N ARG A 367 -0.66 -17.53 2.45
CA ARG A 367 -1.97 -17.93 1.91
C ARG A 367 -2.55 -16.81 1.05
N LEU A 368 -2.85 -17.10 -0.22
CA LEU A 368 -3.58 -16.22 -1.12
C LEU A 368 -4.97 -16.80 -1.42
N VAL A 369 -6.01 -16.02 -1.20
CA VAL A 369 -7.38 -16.35 -1.61
C VAL A 369 -7.72 -15.57 -2.87
N LEU A 370 -8.04 -16.29 -3.93
CA LEU A 370 -8.62 -15.75 -5.15
C LEU A 370 -10.10 -16.07 -5.15
N ASN A 371 -10.88 -15.09 -4.71
CA ASN A 371 -12.32 -15.15 -4.77
C ASN A 371 -12.84 -14.09 -5.73
N GLY A 372 -13.89 -14.41 -6.48
CA GLY A 372 -14.41 -13.57 -7.54
C GLY A 372 -14.24 -14.18 -8.91
N ASN A 373 -14.91 -13.57 -9.89
CA ASN A 373 -14.82 -14.00 -11.28
C ASN A 373 -13.46 -13.57 -11.78
N ASN A 374 -12.67 -14.48 -12.32
CA ASN A 374 -11.33 -14.22 -12.84
C ASN A 374 -11.28 -14.72 -14.27
N ASP A 375 -10.80 -13.91 -15.20
CA ASP A 375 -10.69 -14.25 -16.62
C ASP A 375 -9.26 -14.08 -17.17
N PHE A 376 -8.29 -13.80 -16.29
CA PHE A 376 -6.87 -13.87 -16.66
C PHE A 376 -6.51 -15.26 -17.19
N SER A 377 -5.68 -15.28 -18.23
CA SER A 377 -5.27 -16.50 -18.95
C SER A 377 -3.81 -16.89 -18.69
N GLY A 378 -3.09 -16.08 -17.92
CA GLY A 378 -1.69 -16.29 -17.60
C GLY A 378 -1.42 -17.49 -16.69
N GLY A 379 -0.16 -17.94 -16.69
CA GLY A 379 0.28 -19.08 -15.88
C GLY A 379 0.30 -18.78 -14.39
N VAL A 380 -0.06 -19.75 -13.56
CA VAL A 380 0.01 -19.66 -12.10
C VAL A 380 1.12 -20.56 -11.56
N THR A 381 2.01 -20.01 -10.75
CA THR A 381 3.08 -20.75 -10.06
C THR A 381 2.92 -20.59 -8.55
N VAL A 382 2.85 -21.69 -7.81
CA VAL A 382 2.76 -21.70 -6.35
C VAL A 382 4.06 -22.29 -5.78
N GLN A 383 4.74 -21.53 -4.91
CA GLN A 383 6.01 -21.87 -4.28
C GLN A 383 5.90 -21.66 -2.78
N SER A 384 5.91 -22.74 -1.99
CA SER A 384 5.86 -22.67 -0.52
C SER A 384 4.69 -21.82 0.01
N ALA A 385 3.52 -21.96 -0.60
CA ALA A 385 2.33 -21.15 -0.34
C ALA A 385 1.04 -21.95 -0.57
N ASP A 386 -0.06 -21.46 -0.02
CA ASP A 386 -1.41 -21.94 -0.27
C ASP A 386 -2.13 -20.99 -1.21
N LEU A 387 -2.66 -21.52 -2.32
CA LEU A 387 -3.57 -20.81 -3.21
C LEU A 387 -4.96 -21.41 -3.09
N ILE A 388 -5.92 -20.62 -2.61
CA ILE A 388 -7.32 -21.02 -2.49
C ILE A 388 -8.10 -20.28 -3.58
N VAL A 389 -8.68 -21.03 -4.51
CA VAL A 389 -9.55 -20.49 -5.55
C VAL A 389 -10.98 -20.79 -5.18
N SER A 390 -11.82 -19.75 -5.13
CA SER A 390 -13.26 -19.88 -4.89
C SER A 390 -14.04 -19.13 -5.95
N SER A 391 -14.94 -19.82 -6.64
CA SER A 391 -15.91 -19.22 -7.54
C SER A 391 -17.20 -18.96 -6.75
N PRO A 392 -17.84 -17.79 -6.88
CA PRO A 392 -19.25 -17.69 -6.51
C PRO A 392 -20.03 -18.75 -7.32
N THR A 393 -20.90 -19.49 -6.64
CA THR A 393 -21.80 -20.48 -7.25
C THR A 393 -23.07 -19.84 -7.77
#